data_AF-A0A0F8SC07-F1
#
_entry.id   AF-A0A0F8SC07-F1
#
_cell.length_a   1.000
_cell.length_b   1.000
_cell.length_c   1.000
_cell.angle_alpha   90.00
_cell.angle_beta   90.00
_cell.angle_gamma   90.00
#
_symmetry.space_group_name_H-M   'P 1'
#
loop_
_entity.id
_entity.type
_entity.pdbx_description
1 polymer ?
#
loop_
_entity_poly.entity_id
_entity_poly.type
_entity_poly.pdbx_seq_one_letter_code
_entity_poly.pdbx_strand_id
1 'polypeptide(L)'
;MGVCAINKPLVSSIAILLLFCYAALAADVVPTDIMQPGTQPNEVKFLESPDKCDNCHGGYDKAVEPAFNWRGSMMANAGRDPVFWATLAVAEQDFNGAGDLCIRCHSPGGWLAGHSTPTDGSGLTAWDSDGVECDFCHKVTNPDNSDPILIGVQNDPFLANDLGDLYADPNNITGYYGTGMYVMWNNPDKLGPYSDATSKHRFIQSEFHRSVDFCGTCHDVSNPAVGDLAIGNGAQEESEPVIYDGTPGAPVDGKAAFNNFPYEYGIVERTQSEYKSGLLSQTPVSDYSKLPSDLQTGAVKAAYDSAQLAGTSGNYKDGTVRNFSCQSCHEPPVKGYGANKPRTQLRADLPRHDFTGGNYWVPDAIQYLDGMGQLRLGGGLTTTQNLSLIHI
;
A
#
# COMPACT_ATOMS: atom_id res chain seq x y z
N MET A 1 -81.03 11.09 15.61
CA MET A 1 -80.19 12.20 16.10
C MET A 1 -79.44 11.62 17.30
N GLY A 2 -78.20 11.12 17.19
CA GLY A 2 -77.01 11.73 16.62
C GLY A 2 -76.16 12.26 17.77
N VAL A 3 -74.85 11.93 17.76
CA VAL A 3 -73.69 12.45 18.53
C VAL A 3 -73.04 11.33 19.38
N CYS A 4 -72.09 10.57 18.81
CA CYS A 4 -70.65 10.85 18.60
C CYS A 4 -69.80 10.22 19.71
N ALA A 5 -69.37 8.97 19.50
CA ALA A 5 -68.32 8.32 20.27
C ALA A 5 -66.96 8.79 19.75
N ILE A 6 -66.23 9.56 20.56
CA ILE A 6 -64.84 9.93 20.25
C ILE A 6 -63.95 8.77 20.68
N ASN A 7 -63.62 7.91 19.71
CA ASN A 7 -62.52 6.96 19.80
C ASN A 7 -61.20 7.74 19.90
N LYS A 8 -60.45 7.56 21.00
CA LYS A 8 -59.02 7.88 21.03
C LYS A 8 -58.20 6.59 20.88
N PRO A 9 -57.64 6.32 19.69
CA PRO A 9 -56.45 5.48 19.61
C PRO A 9 -55.49 6.09 18.58
N LEU A 10 -54.70 7.11 18.94
CA LEU A 10 -53.73 7.66 17.99
C LEU A 10 -52.61 8.47 18.64
N VAL A 11 -52.05 7.98 19.75
CA VAL A 11 -50.82 8.58 20.32
C VAL A 11 -49.66 7.58 20.41
N SER A 12 -49.90 6.27 20.25
CA SER A 12 -48.82 5.26 20.28
C SER A 12 -48.27 4.86 18.91
N SER A 13 -48.80 5.37 17.80
CA SER A 13 -48.36 4.98 16.45
C SER A 13 -47.39 5.98 15.78
N ILE A 14 -47.10 7.13 16.42
CA ILE A 14 -46.22 8.16 15.85
C ILE A 14 -44.78 8.06 16.38
N ALA A 15 -44.55 7.38 17.51
CA ALA A 15 -43.21 7.19 18.08
C ALA A 15 -42.39 6.07 17.39
N ILE A 16 -42.99 5.25 16.52
CA ILE A 16 -42.31 4.15 15.81
C ILE A 16 -41.79 4.59 14.42
N LEU A 17 -42.18 5.76 13.92
CA LEU A 17 -41.76 6.29 12.63
C LEU A 17 -40.52 7.22 12.67
N LEU A 18 -39.94 7.44 13.86
CA LEU A 18 -38.72 8.22 14.06
C LEU A 18 -37.56 7.39 14.64
N LEU A 19 -37.68 6.06 14.58
CA LEU A 19 -36.53 5.15 14.50
C LEU A 19 -36.25 4.89 13.01
N PHE A 20 -36.09 5.96 12.23
CA PHE A 20 -35.17 5.85 11.11
C PHE A 20 -33.82 5.63 11.77
N CYS A 21 -33.38 4.37 11.81
CA CYS A 21 -31.96 4.09 11.83
C CYS A 21 -31.38 4.99 10.75
N TYR A 22 -30.71 6.09 11.15
CA TYR A 22 -29.64 6.64 10.35
C TYR A 22 -28.59 5.53 10.31
N ALA A 23 -28.82 4.50 9.51
CA ALA A 23 -27.73 3.82 8.86
C ALA A 23 -27.14 4.92 7.99
N ALA A 24 -26.07 5.55 8.46
CA ALA A 24 -25.23 6.35 7.59
C ALA A 24 -24.91 5.45 6.39
N LEU A 25 -25.50 5.75 5.24
CA LEU A 25 -25.14 5.07 4.02
C LEU A 25 -23.75 5.59 3.67
N ALA A 26 -22.80 4.68 3.55
CA ALA A 26 -21.43 5.02 3.16
C ALA A 26 -21.43 5.80 1.84
N ALA A 27 -20.43 6.65 1.63
CA ALA A 27 -20.39 7.47 0.43
C ALA A 27 -20.24 6.60 -0.82
N ASP A 28 -21.14 6.80 -1.79
CA ASP A 28 -21.05 6.25 -3.16
C ASP A 28 -20.21 7.15 -4.09
N VAL A 29 -19.83 8.34 -3.60
CA VAL A 29 -18.99 9.31 -4.30
C VAL A 29 -17.91 9.75 -3.34
N VAL A 30 -16.65 9.51 -3.71
CA VAL A 30 -15.49 9.93 -2.93
C VAL A 30 -15.41 11.46 -2.94
N PRO A 31 -15.31 12.13 -1.78
CA PRO A 31 -15.09 13.57 -1.73
C PRO A 31 -13.73 13.95 -2.32
N THR A 32 -13.65 15.07 -3.01
CA THR A 32 -12.38 15.57 -3.56
C THR A 32 -11.34 15.84 -2.46
N ASP A 33 -11.80 16.11 -1.23
CA ASP A 33 -10.99 16.27 -0.02
C ASP A 33 -10.27 14.97 0.43
N ILE A 34 -10.65 13.82 -0.13
CA ILE A 34 -10.05 12.50 0.18
C ILE A 34 -9.23 11.95 -0.98
N MET A 35 -9.57 12.34 -2.22
CA MET A 35 -8.91 11.86 -3.42
C MET A 35 -7.39 12.11 -3.37
N GLN A 36 -6.64 11.20 -3.99
CA GLN A 36 -5.18 11.28 -4.06
C GLN A 36 -4.70 11.23 -5.52
N PRO A 37 -3.61 11.93 -5.87
CA PRO A 37 -2.97 11.83 -7.17
C PRO A 37 -2.47 10.42 -7.50
N GLY A 38 -2.06 10.19 -8.75
CA GLY A 38 -1.56 8.89 -9.25
C GLY A 38 -2.58 8.16 -10.11
N THR A 39 -2.37 6.87 -10.35
CA THR A 39 -3.32 6.06 -11.15
C THR A 39 -4.67 6.00 -10.47
N GLN A 40 -5.74 6.30 -11.21
CA GLN A 40 -7.12 6.25 -10.72
C GLN A 40 -7.82 4.92 -11.06
N PRO A 41 -8.97 4.62 -10.41
CA PRO A 41 -9.71 3.39 -10.67
C PRO A 41 -10.09 3.24 -12.15
N ASN A 42 -10.04 2.01 -12.65
CA ASN A 42 -10.35 1.62 -14.04
C ASN A 42 -9.41 2.16 -15.14
N GLU A 43 -8.32 2.86 -14.77
CA GLU A 43 -7.34 3.34 -15.75
C GLU A 43 -6.35 2.25 -16.20
N VAL A 44 -6.20 1.19 -15.41
CA VAL A 44 -5.38 0.00 -15.72
C VAL A 44 -6.21 -1.26 -15.81
N LYS A 45 -5.85 -2.16 -16.73
CA LYS A 45 -6.68 -3.32 -17.10
C LYS A 45 -6.02 -4.70 -16.94
N PHE A 46 -4.72 -4.74 -16.66
CA PHE A 46 -3.91 -5.97 -16.63
C PHE A 46 -3.47 -6.34 -15.21
N LEU A 47 -4.36 -6.25 -14.23
CA LEU A 47 -4.12 -6.77 -12.88
C LEU A 47 -4.66 -8.19 -12.82
N GLU A 48 -3.84 -9.10 -12.30
CA GLU A 48 -4.13 -10.52 -12.22
C GLU A 48 -4.08 -10.97 -10.76
N SER A 49 -5.00 -11.86 -10.39
CA SER A 49 -5.00 -12.46 -9.05
C SER A 49 -3.69 -13.20 -8.75
N PRO A 50 -3.22 -13.19 -7.49
CA PRO A 50 -2.07 -13.96 -7.02
C PRO A 50 -2.09 -15.45 -7.41
N ASP A 51 -3.28 -16.07 -7.52
CA ASP A 51 -3.44 -17.47 -7.95
C ASP A 51 -2.76 -17.76 -9.30
N LYS A 52 -2.75 -16.78 -10.21
CA LYS A 52 -2.08 -16.93 -11.51
C LYS A 52 -0.57 -17.07 -11.34
N CYS A 53 0.00 -16.31 -10.40
CA CYS A 53 1.41 -16.28 -10.06
C CYS A 53 1.82 -17.54 -9.30
N ASP A 54 0.99 -18.00 -8.36
CA ASP A 54 1.22 -19.17 -7.50
C ASP A 54 1.59 -20.45 -8.26
N ASN A 55 0.98 -20.64 -9.44
CA ASN A 55 1.27 -21.78 -10.32
C ASN A 55 2.76 -21.95 -10.68
N CYS A 56 3.53 -20.85 -10.61
CA CYS A 56 4.95 -20.82 -10.89
C CYS A 56 5.77 -20.37 -9.68
N HIS A 57 5.27 -19.42 -8.91
CA HIS A 57 6.00 -18.76 -7.82
C HIS A 57 5.71 -19.37 -6.43
N GLY A 58 4.99 -20.50 -6.36
CA GLY A 58 4.77 -21.26 -5.14
C GLY A 58 4.80 -22.79 -5.31
N GLY A 59 4.70 -23.50 -4.19
CA GLY A 59 4.53 -24.96 -4.14
C GLY A 59 5.81 -25.79 -4.34
N TYR A 60 7.00 -25.24 -4.11
CA TYR A 60 8.29 -25.92 -4.23
C TYR A 60 9.20 -25.78 -2.99
N ASP A 61 9.43 -24.57 -2.46
CA ASP A 61 10.33 -24.34 -1.32
C ASP A 61 9.83 -23.19 -0.45
N LYS A 62 9.09 -23.53 0.61
CA LYS A 62 8.45 -22.57 1.53
C LYS A 62 9.43 -21.63 2.22
N ALA A 63 10.71 -21.99 2.33
CA ALA A 63 11.70 -21.14 2.98
C ALA A 63 12.09 -19.92 2.13
N VAL A 64 11.91 -20.00 0.80
CA VAL A 64 12.40 -18.95 -0.13
C VAL A 64 11.40 -18.57 -1.21
N GLU A 65 10.37 -19.39 -1.48
CA GLU A 65 9.45 -19.13 -2.57
C GLU A 65 8.59 -17.89 -2.32
N PRO A 66 8.37 -17.04 -3.34
CA PRO A 66 7.64 -15.80 -3.15
C PRO A 66 6.23 -16.00 -2.59
N ALA A 67 5.45 -16.93 -3.16
CA ALA A 67 4.03 -17.10 -2.83
C ALA A 67 3.78 -17.42 -1.35
N PHE A 68 4.51 -18.39 -0.78
CA PHE A 68 4.30 -18.81 0.61
C PHE A 68 4.72 -17.73 1.60
N ASN A 69 5.84 -17.05 1.34
CA ASN A 69 6.33 -15.96 2.19
C ASN A 69 5.38 -14.75 2.12
N TRP A 70 4.94 -14.35 0.92
CA TRP A 70 4.02 -13.21 0.75
C TRP A 70 2.71 -13.47 1.47
N ARG A 71 2.14 -14.66 1.30
CA ARG A 71 0.87 -15.07 1.93
C ARG A 71 0.92 -15.05 3.45
N GLY A 72 2.11 -15.19 4.05
CA GLY A 72 2.29 -14.99 5.47
C GLY A 72 2.15 -13.52 5.82
N SER A 73 2.85 -12.65 5.11
CA SER A 73 2.95 -11.21 5.43
C SER A 73 1.62 -10.48 5.63
N MET A 74 1.69 -9.35 6.35
CA MET A 74 0.56 -8.44 6.46
C MET A 74 0.19 -7.76 5.14
N MET A 75 1.08 -7.71 4.14
CA MET A 75 0.74 -7.20 2.80
C MET A 75 -0.35 -8.07 2.16
N ALA A 76 -0.20 -9.39 2.18
CA ALA A 76 -1.20 -10.34 1.67
C ALA A 76 -2.49 -10.41 2.50
N ASN A 77 -2.46 -9.83 3.70
CA ASN A 77 -3.54 -9.91 4.69
C ASN A 77 -4.10 -8.53 5.05
N ALA A 78 -3.71 -7.47 4.34
CA ALA A 78 -4.12 -6.10 4.62
C ALA A 78 -5.64 -5.92 4.50
N GLY A 79 -6.29 -6.61 3.56
CA GLY A 79 -7.75 -6.64 3.40
C GLY A 79 -8.47 -7.58 4.38
N ARG A 80 -7.74 -8.45 5.10
CA ARG A 80 -8.28 -9.36 6.13
C ARG A 80 -8.11 -8.84 7.55
N ASP A 81 -7.29 -7.81 7.72
CA ASP A 81 -6.93 -7.27 9.02
C ASP A 81 -8.16 -6.70 9.77
N PRO A 82 -8.54 -7.27 10.93
CA PRO A 82 -9.69 -6.79 11.69
C PRO A 82 -9.47 -5.40 12.32
N VAL A 83 -8.22 -4.99 12.58
CA VAL A 83 -7.90 -3.65 13.06
C VAL A 83 -8.18 -2.63 11.96
N PHE A 84 -7.74 -2.92 10.73
CA PHE A 84 -8.06 -2.12 9.55
C PHE A 84 -9.58 -1.92 9.42
N TRP A 85 -10.38 -2.99 9.51
CA TRP A 85 -11.82 -2.87 9.38
C TRP A 85 -12.48 -2.07 10.50
N ALA A 86 -11.96 -2.17 11.72
CA ALA A 86 -12.44 -1.37 12.85
C ALA A 86 -12.10 0.12 12.67
N THR A 87 -10.88 0.45 12.24
CA THR A 87 -10.44 1.83 12.05
C THR A 87 -11.07 2.47 10.81
N LEU A 88 -11.25 1.73 9.71
CA LEU A 88 -11.99 2.19 8.53
C LEU A 88 -13.42 2.57 8.91
N ALA A 89 -14.09 1.76 9.73
CA ALA A 89 -15.45 2.06 10.18
C ALA A 89 -15.52 3.34 11.04
N VAL A 90 -14.49 3.66 11.82
CA VAL A 90 -14.41 4.92 12.58
C VAL A 90 -14.11 6.09 11.64
N ALA A 91 -13.15 5.94 10.72
CA ALA A 91 -12.81 6.97 9.76
C ALA A 91 -14.00 7.38 8.89
N GLU A 92 -14.78 6.41 8.41
CA GLU A 92 -16.04 6.65 7.67
C GLU A 92 -17.10 7.38 8.50
N GLN A 93 -17.15 7.16 9.82
CA GLN A 93 -18.08 7.87 10.71
C GLN A 93 -17.64 9.32 10.94
N ASP A 94 -16.33 9.55 11.05
CA ASP A 94 -15.76 10.87 11.30
C ASP A 94 -15.75 11.74 10.03
N PHE A 95 -15.50 11.13 8.87
CA PHE A 95 -15.54 11.79 7.57
C PHE A 95 -16.06 10.82 6.50
N ASN A 96 -17.32 10.99 6.11
CA ASN A 96 -17.97 10.14 5.10
C ASN A 96 -17.17 10.14 3.78
N GLY A 97 -16.72 8.97 3.33
CA GLY A 97 -15.87 8.80 2.15
C GLY A 97 -14.37 8.61 2.43
N ALA A 98 -13.91 8.77 3.68
CA ALA A 98 -12.49 8.62 4.04
C ALA A 98 -11.93 7.20 3.84
N GLY A 99 -12.80 6.19 3.89
CA GLY A 99 -12.50 4.79 3.67
C GLY A 99 -11.99 4.49 2.26
N ASP A 100 -12.28 5.33 1.26
CA ASP A 100 -11.67 5.20 -0.07
C ASP A 100 -10.14 5.22 0.01
N LEU A 101 -9.58 6.17 0.76
CA LEU A 101 -8.14 6.28 0.99
C LEU A 101 -7.59 5.04 1.71
N CYS A 102 -8.32 4.51 2.68
CA CYS A 102 -7.91 3.32 3.42
C CYS A 102 -7.85 2.09 2.49
N ILE A 103 -8.88 1.89 1.68
CA ILE A 103 -9.01 0.78 0.73
C ILE A 103 -7.93 0.87 -0.35
N ARG A 104 -7.57 2.08 -0.78
CA ARG A 104 -6.48 2.32 -1.74
C ARG A 104 -5.17 1.64 -1.36
N CYS A 105 -4.83 1.60 -0.08
CA CYS A 105 -3.60 0.98 0.42
C CYS A 105 -3.81 -0.48 0.90
N HIS A 106 -4.96 -0.77 1.51
CA HIS A 106 -5.21 -2.09 2.11
C HIS A 106 -5.81 -3.12 1.16
N SER A 107 -6.30 -2.68 0.00
CA SER A 107 -6.83 -3.51 -1.08
C SER A 107 -6.64 -2.80 -2.44
N PRO A 108 -5.39 -2.47 -2.83
CA PRO A 108 -5.11 -1.69 -4.03
C PRO A 108 -5.65 -2.33 -5.32
N GLY A 109 -5.67 -3.66 -5.42
CA GLY A 109 -6.29 -4.36 -6.56
C GLY A 109 -7.78 -4.04 -6.70
N GLY A 110 -8.53 -4.18 -5.60
CA GLY A 110 -9.95 -3.82 -5.55
C GLY A 110 -10.21 -2.32 -5.74
N TRP A 111 -9.38 -1.45 -5.16
CA TRP A 111 -9.48 0.00 -5.38
C TRP A 111 -9.27 0.34 -6.87
N LEU A 112 -8.24 -0.21 -7.50
CA LEU A 112 -7.96 -0.02 -8.94
C LEU A 112 -9.07 -0.58 -9.83
N ALA A 113 -9.80 -1.61 -9.38
CA ALA A 113 -10.98 -2.14 -10.06
C ALA A 113 -12.25 -1.29 -9.83
N GLY A 114 -12.19 -0.23 -9.01
CA GLY A 114 -13.33 0.62 -8.68
C GLY A 114 -14.26 0.05 -7.61
N HIS A 115 -13.80 -0.93 -6.83
CA HIS A 115 -14.58 -1.58 -5.77
C HIS A 115 -14.48 -0.85 -4.42
N SER A 116 -13.84 0.32 -4.37
CA SER A 116 -13.76 1.15 -3.16
C SER A 116 -15.03 1.96 -2.88
N THR A 117 -16.03 1.90 -3.76
CA THR A 117 -17.35 2.49 -3.52
C THR A 117 -18.41 1.38 -3.44
N PRO A 118 -19.28 1.35 -2.40
CA PRO A 118 -19.33 2.29 -1.27
C PRO A 118 -18.06 2.26 -0.39
N THR A 119 -17.71 3.41 0.15
CA THR A 119 -16.42 3.69 0.84
C THR A 119 -16.22 2.98 2.18
N ASP A 120 -17.26 2.33 2.70
CA ASP A 120 -17.15 1.39 3.82
C ASP A 120 -16.55 0.03 3.43
N GLY A 121 -16.21 -0.16 2.15
CA GLY A 121 -15.64 -1.38 1.59
C GLY A 121 -16.67 -2.48 1.32
N SER A 122 -17.98 -2.19 1.41
CA SER A 122 -19.03 -3.14 1.04
C SER A 122 -19.06 -3.47 -0.46
N GLY A 123 -18.39 -2.66 -1.29
CA GLY A 123 -18.17 -2.93 -2.71
C GLY A 123 -17.08 -3.97 -3.00
N LEU A 124 -16.20 -4.27 -2.04
CA LEU A 124 -15.13 -5.25 -2.22
C LEU A 124 -15.68 -6.67 -2.38
N THR A 125 -15.07 -7.41 -3.29
CA THR A 125 -15.39 -8.80 -3.59
C THR A 125 -14.42 -9.75 -2.89
N ALA A 126 -14.71 -11.05 -2.90
CA ALA A 126 -13.80 -12.06 -2.34
C ALA A 126 -12.39 -12.03 -2.98
N TRP A 127 -12.28 -11.57 -4.23
CA TRP A 127 -11.01 -11.43 -4.94
C TRP A 127 -10.14 -10.30 -4.39
N ASP A 128 -10.73 -9.31 -3.73
CA ASP A 128 -10.04 -8.13 -3.20
C ASP A 128 -9.47 -8.37 -1.78
N SER A 129 -9.55 -9.62 -1.30
CA SER A 129 -9.18 -9.97 0.07
C SER A 129 -7.68 -10.15 0.30
N ASP A 130 -6.90 -10.33 -0.76
CA ASP A 130 -5.46 -10.58 -0.72
C ASP A 130 -4.61 -9.32 -0.55
N GLY A 131 -5.25 -8.17 -0.30
CA GLY A 131 -4.60 -6.92 0.07
C GLY A 131 -3.63 -6.42 -0.99
N VAL A 132 -2.36 -6.27 -0.61
CA VAL A 132 -1.28 -5.83 -1.51
C VAL A 132 -0.75 -7.03 -2.29
N GLU A 133 -1.28 -7.21 -3.49
CA GLU A 133 -1.05 -8.37 -4.34
C GLU A 133 0.25 -8.31 -5.17
N CYS A 134 0.68 -9.47 -5.68
CA CYS A 134 1.89 -9.58 -6.52
C CYS A 134 1.86 -8.61 -7.70
N ASP A 135 0.72 -8.54 -8.38
CA ASP A 135 0.56 -7.75 -9.60
C ASP A 135 0.50 -6.25 -9.33
N PHE A 136 0.11 -5.85 -8.13
CA PHE A 136 0.23 -4.45 -7.72
C PHE A 136 1.71 -4.09 -7.64
N CYS A 137 2.48 -4.75 -6.77
CA CYS A 137 3.90 -4.46 -6.58
C CYS A 137 4.69 -4.56 -7.88
N HIS A 138 4.52 -5.65 -8.64
CA HIS A 138 5.21 -5.90 -9.91
C HIS A 138 4.70 -5.05 -11.07
N LYS A 139 3.89 -4.03 -10.82
CA LYS A 139 3.44 -3.07 -11.83
C LYS A 139 3.49 -1.62 -11.35
N VAL A 140 3.96 -1.33 -10.14
CA VAL A 140 4.22 0.06 -9.73
C VAL A 140 5.44 0.60 -10.50
N THR A 141 5.29 1.79 -11.08
CA THR A 141 6.36 2.58 -11.69
C THR A 141 6.74 3.74 -10.78
N ASN A 142 7.90 4.35 -11.03
CA ASN A 142 8.29 5.54 -10.28
C ASN A 142 7.35 6.72 -10.63
N PRO A 143 6.64 7.33 -9.67
CA PRO A 143 5.74 8.44 -9.94
C PRO A 143 6.39 9.66 -10.59
N ASP A 144 7.70 9.86 -10.40
CA ASP A 144 8.47 10.97 -10.99
C ASP A 144 8.71 10.84 -12.50
N ASN A 145 8.35 9.71 -13.12
CA ASN A 145 8.58 9.42 -14.55
C ASN A 145 10.06 9.51 -15.00
N SER A 146 11.01 9.32 -14.08
CA SER A 146 12.45 9.34 -14.37
C SER A 146 12.93 8.17 -15.25
N ASP A 147 12.19 7.06 -15.30
CA ASP A 147 12.48 5.94 -16.19
C ASP A 147 11.96 6.22 -17.62
N PRO A 148 12.82 6.21 -18.65
CA PRO A 148 12.42 6.57 -20.01
C PRO A 148 11.49 5.54 -20.70
N ILE A 149 11.32 4.35 -20.12
CA ILE A 149 10.50 3.27 -20.67
C ILE A 149 9.30 3.00 -19.76
N LEU A 150 9.54 2.94 -18.44
CA LEU A 150 8.55 2.56 -17.44
C LEU A 150 7.73 3.76 -16.96
N ILE A 151 6.99 4.36 -17.89
CA ILE A 151 6.02 5.42 -17.60
C ILE A 151 4.67 4.79 -17.31
N GLY A 152 4.22 4.85 -16.05
CA GLY A 152 2.90 4.37 -15.67
C GLY A 152 1.80 5.40 -15.89
N VAL A 153 0.56 5.01 -15.60
CA VAL A 153 -0.63 5.82 -15.87
C VAL A 153 -0.88 6.81 -14.75
N GLN A 154 -0.85 8.09 -15.07
CA GLN A 154 -1.27 9.19 -14.21
C GLN A 154 -1.75 10.30 -15.14
N ASN A 155 -3.02 10.69 -15.04
CA ASN A 155 -3.66 11.63 -15.96
C ASN A 155 -4.04 12.88 -15.21
N ASP A 156 -3.85 14.05 -15.82
CA ASP A 156 -4.29 15.33 -15.27
C ASP A 156 -5.79 15.29 -14.86
N PRO A 157 -6.17 15.79 -13.66
CA PRO A 157 -5.33 16.48 -12.66
C PRO A 157 -4.61 15.57 -11.65
N PHE A 158 -4.62 14.25 -11.80
CA PHE A 158 -4.07 13.27 -10.85
C PHE A 158 -2.61 12.92 -11.09
N LEU A 159 -1.73 13.93 -11.10
CA LEU A 159 -0.28 13.74 -11.23
C LEU A 159 0.36 13.48 -9.86
N ALA A 160 1.02 12.34 -9.69
CA ALA A 160 1.68 11.96 -8.42
C ALA A 160 3.14 12.43 -8.36
N ASN A 161 3.39 13.66 -8.82
CA ASN A 161 4.69 14.30 -8.81
C ASN A 161 4.50 15.81 -8.86
N ASP A 162 5.58 16.53 -8.58
CA ASP A 162 5.62 17.99 -8.55
C ASP A 162 5.59 18.64 -9.95
N LEU A 163 5.35 17.89 -11.04
CA LEU A 163 5.33 18.46 -12.38
C LEU A 163 4.20 19.48 -12.52
N GLY A 164 4.57 20.75 -12.60
CA GLY A 164 3.63 21.86 -12.73
C GLY A 164 3.39 22.62 -11.44
N ASP A 165 3.95 22.16 -10.33
CA ASP A 165 3.94 22.89 -9.05
C ASP A 165 4.70 24.21 -9.17
N LEU A 166 4.32 25.18 -8.34
CA LEU A 166 4.86 26.54 -8.34
C LEU A 166 6.40 26.59 -8.17
N TYR A 167 6.98 25.61 -7.48
CA TYR A 167 8.41 25.56 -7.13
C TYR A 167 9.18 24.38 -7.73
N ALA A 168 8.54 23.59 -8.59
CA ALA A 168 9.20 22.42 -9.18
C ALA A 168 10.32 22.81 -10.16
N ASP A 169 11.41 22.04 -10.13
CA ASP A 169 12.43 22.10 -11.18
C ASP A 169 11.98 21.20 -12.34
N PRO A 170 11.66 21.74 -13.52
CA PRO A 170 11.22 20.93 -14.65
C PRO A 170 12.28 19.93 -15.16
N ASN A 171 13.54 20.06 -14.72
CA ASN A 171 14.62 19.14 -15.04
C ASN A 171 14.87 18.10 -13.94
N ASN A 172 14.19 18.20 -12.80
CA ASN A 172 14.33 17.33 -11.65
C ASN A 172 12.97 17.15 -10.96
N ILE A 173 12.06 16.48 -11.67
CA ILE A 173 10.73 16.14 -11.17
C ILE A 173 10.87 15.14 -10.03
N THR A 174 10.11 15.37 -8.96
CA THR A 174 10.09 14.51 -7.78
C THR A 174 8.69 13.93 -7.60
N GLY A 175 8.62 12.63 -7.36
CA GLY A 175 7.38 11.92 -7.08
C GLY A 175 6.83 12.27 -5.71
N TYR A 176 5.51 12.29 -5.60
CA TYR A 176 4.83 12.29 -4.31
C TYR A 176 4.83 10.87 -3.75
N TYR A 177 5.83 10.57 -2.91
CA TYR A 177 5.97 9.27 -2.27
C TYR A 177 5.20 9.24 -0.95
N GLY A 178 4.06 8.58 -0.92
CA GLY A 178 3.26 8.39 0.28
C GLY A 178 1.78 8.26 -0.02
N THR A 179 0.99 7.94 1.01
CA THR A 179 -0.48 8.05 0.98
C THR A 179 -1.14 7.31 -0.21
N GLY A 180 -0.51 6.25 -0.70
CA GLY A 180 -1.02 5.46 -1.81
C GLY A 180 -0.97 6.19 -3.16
N MET A 181 -0.16 7.24 -3.32
CA MET A 181 0.02 7.98 -4.58
C MET A 181 0.87 7.20 -5.61
N TYR A 182 0.54 5.92 -5.82
CA TYR A 182 1.20 5.04 -6.77
C TYR A 182 0.83 5.35 -8.23
N VAL A 183 1.74 4.98 -9.12
CA VAL A 183 1.57 5.07 -10.57
C VAL A 183 1.80 3.67 -11.16
N MET A 184 0.87 3.22 -12.00
CA MET A 184 0.75 1.82 -12.42
C MET A 184 1.08 1.63 -13.90
N TRP A 185 1.89 0.61 -14.18
CA TRP A 185 2.20 0.12 -15.50
C TRP A 185 0.98 -0.55 -16.15
N ASN A 186 0.55 -0.05 -17.30
CA ASN A 186 -0.64 -0.54 -18.01
C ASN A 186 -0.33 -1.51 -19.15
N ASN A 187 0.74 -2.30 -19.03
CA ASN A 187 1.04 -3.39 -19.94
C ASN A 187 1.12 -4.72 -19.16
N PRO A 188 1.04 -5.88 -19.83
CA PRO A 188 1.03 -7.18 -19.14
C PRO A 188 2.40 -7.64 -18.64
N ASP A 189 3.49 -6.93 -18.98
CA ASP A 189 4.84 -7.22 -18.51
C ASP A 189 4.92 -7.00 -16.99
N LYS A 190 5.68 -7.86 -16.30
CA LYS A 190 5.93 -7.71 -14.85
C LYS A 190 7.26 -6.99 -14.61
N LEU A 191 7.25 -6.04 -13.70
CA LEU A 191 8.40 -5.24 -13.32
C LEU A 191 9.13 -5.88 -12.16
N GLY A 192 10.45 -5.75 -12.14
CA GLY A 192 11.26 -6.25 -11.03
C GLY A 192 12.73 -5.93 -11.21
N PRO A 193 13.57 -6.22 -10.20
CA PRO A 193 14.93 -5.69 -10.14
C PRO A 193 15.93 -6.35 -11.11
N TYR A 194 15.57 -7.49 -11.73
CA TYR A 194 16.50 -8.29 -12.53
C TYR A 194 16.33 -8.07 -14.04
N SER A 195 17.41 -7.84 -14.77
CA SER A 195 17.46 -7.79 -16.24
C SER A 195 17.61 -9.16 -16.91
N ASP A 196 18.02 -10.19 -16.17
CA ASP A 196 18.47 -11.48 -16.72
C ASP A 196 17.56 -12.66 -16.33
N ALA A 197 16.32 -12.41 -15.90
CA ALA A 197 15.41 -13.46 -15.45
C ALA A 197 15.02 -14.46 -16.56
N THR A 198 15.10 -15.77 -16.27
CA THR A 198 14.50 -16.80 -17.13
C THR A 198 13.03 -16.94 -16.75
N SER A 199 12.17 -16.17 -17.42
CA SER A 199 10.72 -16.15 -17.15
C SER A 199 9.89 -16.93 -18.19
N LYS A 200 8.67 -17.27 -17.81
CA LYS A 200 7.62 -17.83 -18.69
C LYS A 200 6.56 -16.79 -19.10
N HIS A 201 6.64 -15.59 -18.54
CA HIS A 201 5.88 -14.42 -18.96
C HIS A 201 6.85 -13.29 -19.31
N ARG A 202 6.33 -12.22 -19.90
CA ARG A 202 7.15 -11.04 -20.18
C ARG A 202 7.51 -10.30 -18.90
N PHE A 203 8.71 -9.74 -18.86
CA PHE A 203 9.18 -8.93 -17.74
C PHE A 203 10.05 -7.80 -18.25
N ILE A 204 10.17 -6.73 -17.46
CA ILE A 204 11.07 -5.61 -17.71
C ILE A 204 11.81 -5.30 -16.41
N GLN A 205 13.11 -5.02 -16.49
CA GLN A 205 13.87 -4.59 -15.32
C GLN A 205 13.38 -3.21 -14.87
N SER A 206 13.16 -3.03 -13.57
CA SER A 206 12.83 -1.76 -12.94
C SER A 206 13.80 -1.50 -11.79
N GLU A 207 14.59 -0.43 -11.91
CA GLU A 207 15.47 0.01 -10.81
C GLU A 207 14.68 0.60 -9.64
N PHE A 208 13.46 1.09 -9.89
CA PHE A 208 12.56 1.58 -8.85
C PHE A 208 12.29 0.52 -7.77
N HIS A 209 12.21 -0.77 -8.14
CA HIS A 209 12.00 -1.86 -7.19
C HIS A 209 13.17 -2.07 -6.19
N ARG A 210 14.35 -1.47 -6.44
CA ARG A 210 15.47 -1.42 -5.49
C ARG A 210 15.58 -0.08 -4.77
N SER A 211 14.83 0.94 -5.20
CA SER A 211 14.84 2.26 -4.60
C SER A 211 14.13 2.25 -3.25
N VAL A 212 14.66 3.02 -2.29
CA VAL A 212 13.99 3.29 -1.01
C VAL A 212 12.60 3.91 -1.21
N ASP A 213 12.39 4.59 -2.33
CA ASP A 213 11.15 5.29 -2.66
C ASP A 213 9.99 4.36 -3.04
N PHE A 214 10.27 3.11 -3.42
CA PHE A 214 9.23 2.15 -3.80
C PHE A 214 8.24 1.88 -2.66
N CYS A 215 8.75 1.48 -1.49
CA CYS A 215 7.93 1.31 -0.29
C CYS A 215 7.36 2.65 0.21
N GLY A 216 8.08 3.75 -0.08
CA GLY A 216 7.67 5.12 0.20
C GLY A 216 6.34 5.52 -0.43
N THR A 217 6.00 4.94 -1.57
CA THR A 217 4.70 5.16 -2.26
C THR A 217 3.49 4.92 -1.35
N CYS A 218 3.63 4.09 -0.31
CA CYS A 218 2.59 3.87 0.71
C CYS A 218 3.02 4.34 2.11
N HIS A 219 4.29 4.17 2.49
CA HIS A 219 4.78 4.39 3.86
C HIS A 219 5.23 5.83 4.17
N ASP A 220 4.34 6.77 3.93
CA ASP A 220 4.38 8.17 4.39
C ASP A 220 2.91 8.65 4.38
N VAL A 221 2.23 8.53 5.53
CA VAL A 221 0.77 8.58 5.60
C VAL A 221 0.32 9.97 6.01
N SER A 222 -0.47 10.59 5.15
CA SER A 222 -0.95 11.96 5.29
C SER A 222 -2.45 11.97 5.10
N ASN A 223 -3.14 12.64 6.01
CA ASN A 223 -4.58 12.77 5.99
C ASN A 223 -4.98 13.97 5.11
N PRO A 224 -5.53 13.76 3.90
CA PRO A 224 -5.86 14.84 2.97
C PRO A 224 -6.95 15.76 3.50
N ALA A 225 -7.94 15.23 4.24
CA ALA A 225 -8.99 16.07 4.83
C ALA A 225 -8.43 16.99 5.92
N VAL A 226 -7.49 16.51 6.75
CA VAL A 226 -6.78 17.36 7.71
C VAL A 226 -5.89 18.38 6.98
N GLY A 227 -5.17 17.91 5.96
CA GLY A 227 -4.34 18.73 5.09
C GLY A 227 -5.08 19.91 4.47
N ASP A 228 -6.35 19.73 4.14
CA ASP A 228 -7.12 20.72 3.42
C ASP A 228 -8.06 21.55 4.31
N LEU A 229 -8.66 20.94 5.33
CA LEU A 229 -9.77 21.54 6.09
C LEU A 229 -9.39 21.96 7.51
N ALA A 230 -8.30 21.41 8.09
CA ALA A 230 -7.93 21.71 9.47
C ALA A 230 -7.12 23.00 9.59
N ILE A 231 -7.25 23.70 10.72
CA ILE A 231 -6.39 24.84 11.05
C ILE A 231 -4.94 24.35 11.10
N GLY A 232 -4.07 25.01 10.33
CA GLY A 232 -2.65 24.65 10.25
C GLY A 232 -2.38 23.38 9.43
N ASN A 233 -3.38 22.84 8.72
CA ASN A 233 -3.23 21.80 7.71
C ASN A 233 -2.55 20.50 8.19
N GLY A 234 -2.47 20.26 9.51
CA GLY A 234 -1.67 19.16 10.06
C GLY A 234 -0.18 19.22 9.69
N ALA A 235 0.33 20.41 9.37
CA ALA A 235 1.72 20.67 9.02
C ALA A 235 2.60 20.85 10.27
N GLN A 236 3.92 20.82 10.09
CA GLN A 236 4.86 21.15 11.17
C GLN A 236 4.92 22.67 11.38
N GLU A 237 5.20 23.14 12.61
CA GLU A 237 5.23 24.58 12.91
C GLU A 237 6.25 25.38 12.07
N GLU A 238 7.33 24.74 11.62
CA GLU A 238 8.41 25.36 10.84
C GLU A 238 8.45 24.90 9.37
N SER A 239 7.40 24.24 8.87
CA SER A 239 7.36 23.84 7.45
C SER A 239 7.04 25.01 6.54
N GLU A 240 7.32 24.83 5.24
CA GLU A 240 6.78 25.71 4.22
C GLU A 240 5.23 25.74 4.26
N PRO A 241 4.59 26.82 3.82
CA PRO A 241 3.14 26.91 3.79
C PRO A 241 2.53 25.84 2.88
N VAL A 242 1.55 25.11 3.39
CA VAL A 242 0.75 24.17 2.59
C VAL A 242 -0.06 24.96 1.55
N ILE A 243 -0.05 24.50 0.30
CA ILE A 243 -0.92 24.98 -0.77
C ILE A 243 -2.22 24.17 -0.74
N TYR A 244 -3.36 24.80 -0.46
CA TYR A 244 -4.64 24.11 -0.30
C TYR A 244 -5.85 25.00 -0.64
N ASP A 245 -7.01 24.37 -0.87
CA ASP A 245 -8.32 25.02 -1.00
C ASP A 245 -9.28 24.39 0.01
N GLY A 246 -9.32 24.99 1.21
CA GLY A 246 -10.16 24.51 2.32
C GLY A 246 -11.67 24.64 2.12
N THR A 247 -12.13 24.88 0.88
CA THR A 247 -13.54 24.78 0.49
C THR A 247 -13.90 23.30 0.27
N PRO A 248 -14.78 22.69 1.10
CA PRO A 248 -15.15 21.29 0.93
C PRO A 248 -15.73 21.01 -0.45
N GLY A 249 -15.28 19.93 -1.09
CA GLY A 249 -15.75 19.55 -2.43
C GLY A 249 -15.23 20.41 -3.59
N ALA A 250 -14.29 21.33 -3.35
CA ALA A 250 -13.62 22.07 -4.42
C ALA A 250 -12.81 21.12 -5.33
N PRO A 251 -12.51 21.54 -6.59
CA PRO A 251 -11.69 20.76 -7.52
C PRO A 251 -10.37 20.26 -6.91
N VAL A 252 -9.96 19.06 -7.31
CA VAL A 252 -8.80 18.36 -6.73
C VAL A 252 -7.47 19.07 -6.96
N ASP A 253 -7.33 19.82 -8.06
CA ASP A 253 -6.14 20.59 -8.41
C ASP A 253 -5.84 21.72 -7.41
N GLY A 254 -6.83 22.16 -6.62
CA GLY A 254 -6.61 23.09 -5.51
C GLY A 254 -6.28 22.42 -4.17
N LYS A 255 -6.41 21.10 -4.05
CA LYS A 255 -6.34 20.39 -2.76
C LYS A 255 -4.91 20.16 -2.28
N ALA A 256 -4.74 20.10 -0.96
CA ALA A 256 -3.44 19.87 -0.33
C ALA A 256 -2.69 18.65 -0.90
N ALA A 257 -3.40 17.53 -1.11
CA ALA A 257 -2.81 16.30 -1.62
C ALA A 257 -2.22 16.38 -3.04
N PHE A 258 -2.55 17.42 -3.81
CA PHE A 258 -2.15 17.59 -5.20
C PHE A 258 -1.04 18.62 -5.40
N ASN A 259 -0.71 19.40 -4.35
CA ASN A 259 0.20 20.54 -4.44
C ASN A 259 1.33 20.53 -3.40
N ASN A 260 1.46 19.45 -2.62
CA ASN A 260 2.43 19.34 -1.54
C ASN A 260 2.90 17.90 -1.44
N PHE A 261 4.14 17.69 -1.01
CA PHE A 261 4.62 16.35 -0.70
C PHE A 261 3.87 15.80 0.52
N PRO A 262 3.62 14.47 0.59
CA PRO A 262 2.86 13.88 1.70
C PRO A 262 3.34 14.33 3.08
N TYR A 263 4.65 14.34 3.33
CA TYR A 263 5.22 14.73 4.63
C TYR A 263 5.02 16.21 5.03
N GLU A 264 4.43 17.05 4.18
CA GLU A 264 4.23 18.49 4.41
C GLU A 264 2.84 18.83 4.96
N TYR A 265 1.85 17.93 4.82
CA TYR A 265 0.47 18.18 5.24
C TYR A 265 -0.14 16.97 5.96
N GLY A 266 -1.17 17.21 6.75
CA GLY A 266 -2.04 16.18 7.32
C GLY A 266 -1.29 15.06 8.05
N ILE A 267 -0.14 15.34 8.63
CA ILE A 267 0.87 14.32 8.94
C ILE A 267 0.32 13.28 9.94
N VAL A 268 0.25 12.01 9.53
CA VAL A 268 -0.09 10.87 10.40
C VAL A 268 1.16 10.04 10.70
N GLU A 269 1.94 9.71 9.67
CA GLU A 269 3.19 8.95 9.78
C GLU A 269 4.21 9.49 8.79
N ARG A 270 5.47 9.71 9.24
CA ARG A 270 6.58 10.14 8.38
C ARG A 270 7.65 9.07 8.20
N THR A 271 7.23 7.82 8.09
CA THR A 271 8.13 6.67 8.10
C THR A 271 9.17 6.75 6.99
N GLN A 272 8.76 6.99 5.74
CA GLN A 272 9.70 7.09 4.63
C GLN A 272 10.48 8.40 4.64
N SER A 273 9.83 9.56 4.63
CA SER A 273 10.54 10.85 4.55
C SER A 273 11.59 10.99 5.66
N GLU A 274 11.28 10.64 6.91
CA GLU A 274 12.26 10.66 8.00
C GLU A 274 13.39 9.65 7.75
N TYR A 275 13.09 8.43 7.33
CA TYR A 275 14.10 7.42 7.03
C TYR A 275 15.05 7.84 5.89
N LYS A 276 14.49 8.34 4.78
CA LYS A 276 15.23 8.83 3.61
C LYS A 276 16.09 10.04 3.94
N SER A 277 15.64 10.90 4.85
CA SER A 277 16.42 12.05 5.34
C SER A 277 17.64 11.64 6.19
N GLY A 278 17.59 10.44 6.79
CA GLY A 278 18.66 9.90 7.61
C GLY A 278 19.84 9.33 6.82
N LEU A 279 21.03 9.31 7.42
CA LEU A 279 22.26 8.76 6.81
C LEU A 279 22.19 7.25 6.56
N LEU A 280 21.40 6.51 7.34
CA LEU A 280 21.32 5.05 7.23
C LEU A 280 20.81 4.61 5.86
N SER A 281 19.79 5.30 5.33
CA SER A 281 19.19 5.01 4.01
C SER A 281 20.17 5.17 2.83
N GLN A 282 21.24 5.94 3.05
CA GLN A 282 22.30 6.25 2.09
C GLN A 282 23.57 5.43 2.34
N THR A 283 23.62 4.68 3.44
CA THR A 283 24.81 3.92 3.83
C THR A 283 24.85 2.57 3.09
N PRO A 284 25.92 2.27 2.35
CA PRO A 284 26.08 0.96 1.74
C PRO A 284 26.10 -0.15 2.80
N VAL A 285 25.42 -1.26 2.54
CA VAL A 285 25.46 -2.45 3.41
C VAL A 285 26.89 -2.98 3.55
N SER A 286 27.71 -2.83 2.49
CA SER A 286 29.13 -3.16 2.50
C SER A 286 29.96 -2.37 3.53
N ASP A 287 29.46 -1.21 3.97
CA ASP A 287 30.08 -0.36 4.99
C ASP A 287 29.62 -0.69 6.42
N TYR A 288 28.86 -1.76 6.64
CA TYR A 288 28.38 -2.19 7.97
C TYR A 288 29.45 -2.14 9.08
N SER A 289 30.67 -2.63 8.79
CA SER A 289 31.77 -2.66 9.77
C SER A 289 32.26 -1.27 10.22
N LYS A 290 31.91 -0.22 9.47
CA LYS A 290 32.24 1.19 9.76
C LYS A 290 31.13 1.90 10.56
N LEU A 291 29.98 1.27 10.74
CA LEU A 291 28.88 1.85 11.53
C LEU A 291 29.29 2.02 13.00
N PRO A 292 28.69 2.98 13.73
CA PRO A 292 28.71 3.01 15.19
C PRO A 292 28.36 1.65 15.80
N SER A 293 29.01 1.29 16.91
CA SER A 293 28.90 -0.07 17.50
C SER A 293 27.48 -0.44 17.93
N ASP A 294 26.69 0.55 18.33
CA ASP A 294 25.27 0.44 18.68
C ASP A 294 24.37 0.12 17.47
N LEU A 295 24.80 0.47 16.25
CA LEU A 295 24.12 0.09 15.00
C LEU A 295 24.60 -1.24 14.42
N GLN A 296 25.66 -1.86 14.97
CA GLN A 296 26.17 -3.16 14.53
C GLN A 296 25.42 -4.35 15.19
N THR A 297 24.10 -4.28 15.25
CA THR A 297 23.25 -5.31 15.88
C THR A 297 21.84 -5.33 15.26
N GLY A 298 20.98 -6.22 15.74
CA GLY A 298 19.56 -6.26 15.39
C GLY A 298 19.31 -6.38 13.88
N ALA A 299 18.31 -5.62 13.39
CA ALA A 299 17.90 -5.64 11.99
C ALA A 299 19.01 -5.21 11.03
N VAL A 300 19.86 -4.24 11.42
CA VAL A 300 20.99 -3.77 10.60
C VAL A 300 22.00 -4.90 10.41
N LYS A 301 22.34 -5.62 11.48
CA LYS A 301 23.18 -6.81 11.38
C LYS A 301 22.54 -7.91 10.53
N ALA A 302 21.25 -8.17 10.72
CA ALA A 302 20.53 -9.19 9.96
C ALA A 302 20.50 -8.90 8.45
N ALA A 303 20.30 -7.64 8.07
CA ALA A 303 20.38 -7.18 6.68
C ALA A 303 21.80 -7.37 6.11
N TYR A 304 22.83 -6.99 6.87
CA TYR A 304 24.23 -7.19 6.48
C TYR A 304 24.59 -8.67 6.30
N ASP A 305 24.25 -9.52 7.26
CA ASP A 305 24.53 -10.95 7.25
C ASP A 305 23.86 -11.63 6.04
N SER A 306 22.58 -11.31 5.80
CA SER A 306 21.83 -11.83 4.66
C SER A 306 22.45 -11.39 3.33
N ALA A 307 22.86 -10.12 3.21
CA ALA A 307 23.47 -9.58 2.00
C ALA A 307 24.81 -10.24 1.65
N GLN A 308 25.50 -10.87 2.61
CA GLN A 308 26.73 -11.62 2.32
C GLN A 308 26.49 -12.83 1.40
N LEU A 309 25.27 -13.36 1.34
CA LEU A 309 24.92 -14.50 0.48
C LEU A 309 25.24 -14.26 -1.00
N ALA A 310 25.13 -13.02 -1.48
CA ALA A 310 25.45 -12.64 -2.86
C ALA A 310 26.94 -12.83 -3.22
N GLY A 311 27.82 -12.82 -2.21
CA GLY A 311 29.28 -12.93 -2.37
C GLY A 311 29.93 -11.65 -2.93
N THR A 312 29.24 -10.52 -2.84
CA THR A 312 29.65 -9.20 -3.37
C THR A 312 29.85 -8.18 -2.24
N SER A 313 30.37 -8.65 -1.10
CA SER A 313 30.65 -7.82 0.09
C SER A 313 29.45 -7.00 0.59
N GLY A 314 28.22 -7.51 0.43
CA GLY A 314 26.99 -6.83 0.84
C GLY A 314 26.23 -6.11 -0.29
N ASN A 315 26.83 -5.96 -1.49
CA ASN A 315 26.14 -5.40 -2.66
C ASN A 315 25.17 -6.41 -3.31
N TYR A 316 24.41 -5.98 -4.32
CA TYR A 316 23.63 -6.90 -5.15
C TYR A 316 24.52 -7.82 -5.99
N LYS A 317 23.96 -8.91 -6.53
CA LYS A 317 24.75 -9.90 -7.28
C LYS A 317 25.30 -9.35 -8.60
N ASP A 318 24.60 -8.41 -9.21
CA ASP A 318 25.01 -7.71 -10.43
C ASP A 318 26.06 -6.60 -10.19
N GLY A 319 26.46 -6.38 -8.93
CA GLY A 319 27.46 -5.40 -8.55
C GLY A 319 26.91 -4.01 -8.23
N THR A 320 25.60 -3.78 -8.40
CA THR A 320 24.98 -2.52 -7.95
C THR A 320 25.07 -2.38 -6.43
N VAL A 321 25.23 -1.15 -5.95
CA VAL A 321 25.35 -0.86 -4.52
C VAL A 321 24.03 -1.18 -3.83
N ARG A 322 24.08 -1.91 -2.73
CA ARG A 322 22.95 -2.12 -1.84
C ARG A 322 23.11 -1.20 -0.64
N ASN A 323 22.19 -0.27 -0.45
CA ASN A 323 22.11 0.51 0.79
C ASN A 323 21.26 -0.21 1.83
N PHE A 324 21.41 0.15 3.09
CA PHE A 324 20.37 -0.17 4.08
C PHE A 324 19.12 0.58 3.63
N SER A 325 18.15 -0.13 3.04
CA SER A 325 16.87 0.39 2.59
C SER A 325 15.76 -0.43 3.20
N CYS A 326 14.51 -0.01 3.03
CA CYS A 326 13.33 -0.78 3.43
C CYS A 326 13.43 -2.22 2.92
N GLN A 327 13.69 -2.44 1.63
CA GLN A 327 13.81 -3.77 1.04
C GLN A 327 15.01 -4.55 1.57
N SER A 328 16.15 -3.92 1.83
CA SER A 328 17.30 -4.64 2.41
C SER A 328 17.02 -5.22 3.79
N CYS A 329 16.13 -4.58 4.57
CA CYS A 329 15.74 -5.02 5.90
C CYS A 329 14.48 -5.90 5.91
N HIS A 330 13.49 -5.56 5.08
CA HIS A 330 12.14 -6.17 5.07
C HIS A 330 11.93 -7.19 3.96
N GLU A 331 12.82 -7.25 2.97
CA GLU A 331 12.91 -8.29 1.95
C GLU A 331 14.34 -8.85 1.88
N PRO A 332 14.86 -9.41 2.99
CA PRO A 332 16.26 -9.81 3.08
C PRO A 332 16.61 -10.80 1.96
N PRO A 333 17.79 -10.65 1.33
CA PRO A 333 18.19 -11.51 0.24
C PRO A 333 18.38 -12.95 0.73
N VAL A 334 17.84 -13.90 -0.02
CA VAL A 334 18.01 -15.34 0.20
C VAL A 334 18.60 -16.02 -1.03
N LYS A 335 19.17 -17.21 -0.82
CA LYS A 335 19.60 -18.08 -1.90
C LYS A 335 18.46 -19.02 -2.29
N GLY A 336 17.90 -18.84 -3.48
CA GLY A 336 16.72 -19.59 -3.91
C GLY A 336 16.39 -19.45 -5.39
N TYR A 337 15.44 -20.25 -5.83
CA TYR A 337 14.80 -20.09 -7.15
C TYR A 337 13.63 -19.13 -6.99
N GLY A 338 13.36 -18.30 -8.00
CA GLY A 338 12.17 -17.44 -8.00
C GLY A 338 10.89 -18.17 -8.45
N ALA A 339 11.01 -19.35 -9.07
CA ALA A 339 9.89 -20.09 -9.64
C ALA A 339 10.20 -21.59 -9.80
N ASN A 340 9.15 -22.42 -9.84
CA ASN A 340 9.17 -23.87 -10.00
C ASN A 340 9.27 -24.35 -11.47
N LYS A 341 9.93 -23.59 -12.35
CA LYS A 341 9.96 -23.90 -13.80
C LYS A 341 11.35 -24.37 -14.27
N PRO A 342 11.40 -25.23 -15.31
CA PRO A 342 12.67 -25.65 -15.88
C PRO A 342 13.51 -24.46 -16.35
N ARG A 343 14.80 -24.49 -15.99
CA ARG A 343 15.81 -23.47 -16.29
C ARG A 343 15.67 -22.15 -15.51
N THR A 344 14.76 -22.05 -14.53
CA THR A 344 14.78 -20.93 -13.59
C THR A 344 16.14 -20.86 -12.90
N GLN A 345 16.74 -19.69 -12.83
CA GLN A 345 18.07 -19.52 -12.25
C GLN A 345 18.01 -19.59 -10.73
N LEU A 346 19.01 -20.23 -10.14
CA LEU A 346 19.29 -20.11 -8.71
C LEU A 346 19.96 -18.75 -8.48
N ARG A 347 19.35 -17.91 -7.64
CA ARG A 347 19.91 -16.62 -7.24
C ARG A 347 20.47 -16.69 -5.83
N ALA A 348 21.46 -15.85 -5.56
CA ALA A 348 22.07 -15.73 -4.23
C ALA A 348 21.58 -14.47 -3.49
N ASP A 349 20.75 -13.67 -4.14
CA ASP A 349 20.23 -12.39 -3.69
C ASP A 349 18.74 -12.21 -4.00
N LEU A 350 17.97 -13.31 -4.04
CA LEU A 350 16.53 -13.29 -4.28
C LEU A 350 15.84 -12.55 -3.12
N PRO A 351 15.04 -11.50 -3.35
CA PRO A 351 14.29 -10.86 -2.28
C PRO A 351 13.30 -11.85 -1.66
N ARG A 352 13.40 -12.07 -0.35
CA ARG A 352 12.42 -12.89 0.36
C ARG A 352 11.16 -12.06 0.54
N HIS A 353 10.05 -12.54 -0.03
CA HIS A 353 8.77 -11.83 0.01
C HIS A 353 8.03 -12.05 1.35
N ASP A 354 8.72 -12.07 2.49
CA ASP A 354 8.05 -12.19 3.80
C ASP A 354 7.58 -10.84 4.33
N PHE A 355 8.14 -9.74 3.79
CA PHE A 355 7.86 -8.36 4.19
C PHE A 355 7.94 -8.21 5.71
N THR A 356 9.03 -8.76 6.28
CA THR A 356 9.28 -8.88 7.72
C THR A 356 8.83 -7.62 8.46
N GLY A 357 7.80 -7.69 9.30
CA GLY A 357 7.18 -6.52 9.93
C GLY A 357 7.00 -6.68 11.44
N GLY A 358 6.57 -5.62 12.11
CA GLY A 358 6.35 -5.62 13.57
C GLY A 358 5.01 -6.18 14.03
N ASN A 359 4.10 -6.50 13.10
CA ASN A 359 2.74 -6.91 13.45
C ASN A 359 2.68 -8.42 13.79
N TYR A 360 2.95 -8.71 15.06
CA TYR A 360 3.11 -10.09 15.53
C TYR A 360 1.81 -10.78 15.96
N TRP A 361 0.72 -10.04 16.22
CA TRP A 361 -0.51 -10.61 16.80
C TRP A 361 -1.72 -10.57 15.86
N VAL A 362 -1.72 -9.71 14.85
CA VAL A 362 -2.85 -9.65 13.89
C VAL A 362 -2.98 -10.95 13.08
N PRO A 363 -1.91 -11.66 12.66
CA PRO A 363 -2.04 -12.99 12.07
C PRO A 363 -2.88 -13.96 12.93
N ASP A 364 -2.65 -13.99 14.24
CA ASP A 364 -3.43 -14.83 15.17
C ASP A 364 -4.89 -14.37 15.25
N ALA A 365 -5.13 -13.05 15.27
CA ALA A 365 -6.49 -12.50 15.28
C ALA A 365 -7.26 -12.86 14.00
N ILE A 366 -6.58 -12.83 12.84
CA ILE A 366 -7.15 -13.24 11.55
C ILE A 366 -7.56 -14.72 11.61
N GLN A 367 -6.67 -15.61 12.06
CA GLN A 367 -6.98 -17.04 12.21
C GLN A 367 -8.12 -17.30 13.19
N TYR A 368 -8.13 -16.58 14.32
CA TYR A 368 -9.19 -16.71 15.32
C TYR A 368 -10.55 -16.31 14.76
N LEU A 369 -10.63 -15.17 14.08
CA LEU A 369 -11.87 -14.70 13.45
C LEU A 369 -12.31 -15.60 12.29
N ASP A 370 -11.37 -16.14 11.51
CA ASP A 370 -11.66 -17.10 10.45
C ASP A 370 -12.32 -18.37 11.01
N GLY A 371 -11.76 -18.91 12.09
CA GLY A 371 -12.29 -20.09 12.78
C GLY A 371 -13.70 -19.89 13.35
N MET A 372 -14.11 -18.65 13.59
CA MET A 372 -15.47 -18.29 14.01
C MET A 372 -16.38 -17.88 12.84
N GLY A 373 -15.87 -17.80 11.61
CA GLY A 373 -16.60 -17.28 10.45
C GLY A 373 -16.92 -15.78 10.58
N GLN A 374 -16.07 -15.02 11.26
CA GLN A 374 -16.26 -13.60 11.58
C GLN A 374 -15.27 -12.65 10.87
N LEU A 375 -14.41 -13.17 9.99
CA LEU A 375 -13.64 -12.29 9.10
C LEU A 375 -14.60 -11.51 8.20
N ARG A 376 -14.42 -10.18 8.16
CA ARG A 376 -15.23 -9.28 7.33
C ARG A 376 -15.01 -9.54 5.83
N LEU A 377 -13.76 -9.81 5.45
CA LEU A 377 -13.37 -10.09 4.07
C LEU A 377 -12.35 -11.24 4.07
N GLY A 378 -12.40 -12.09 3.04
CA GLY A 378 -11.40 -13.15 2.83
C GLY A 378 -11.45 -14.33 3.80
N GLY A 379 -12.60 -14.61 4.40
CA GLY A 379 -12.80 -15.79 5.25
C GLY A 379 -12.79 -17.12 4.48
N GLY A 380 -12.66 -18.22 5.21
CA GLY A 380 -12.44 -19.56 4.65
C GLY A 380 -10.98 -19.79 4.26
N LEU A 381 -10.05 -19.41 5.15
CA LEU A 381 -8.62 -19.52 4.84
C LEU A 381 -8.23 -20.95 4.50
N THR A 382 -7.53 -21.09 3.38
CA THR A 382 -6.99 -22.39 2.94
C THR A 382 -5.96 -22.91 3.95
N THR A 383 -5.69 -24.23 3.90
CA THR A 383 -4.61 -24.83 4.69
C THR A 383 -3.28 -24.11 4.47
N THR A 384 -2.99 -23.67 3.25
CA THR A 384 -1.73 -22.97 2.93
C THR A 384 -1.69 -21.57 3.56
N GLN A 385 -2.79 -20.81 3.51
CA GLN A 385 -2.89 -19.49 4.16
C GLN A 385 -2.74 -19.60 5.68
N ASN A 386 -3.41 -20.57 6.30
CA ASN A 386 -3.27 -20.82 7.73
C ASN A 386 -1.84 -21.20 8.11
N LEU A 387 -1.17 -22.04 7.31
CA LEU A 387 0.22 -22.42 7.57
C LEU A 387 1.21 -21.27 7.38
N SER A 388 0.97 -20.34 6.45
CA SER A 388 1.87 -19.21 6.21
C SER A 388 1.79 -18.14 7.30
N LEU A 389 0.61 -17.91 7.87
CA LEU A 389 0.42 -16.92 8.97
C LEU A 389 1.21 -17.27 10.24
N ILE A 390 1.49 -18.56 10.48
CA ILE A 390 2.26 -19.03 11.65
C ILE A 390 3.78 -18.91 11.41
N HIS A 391 4.21 -18.56 10.20
CA HIS A 391 5.61 -18.63 9.76
C HIS A 391 6.37 -17.31 9.83
N ILE A 392 5.76 -16.27 10.39
CA ILE A 392 6.29 -14.89 10.49
C ILE A 392 6.78 -14.61 11.90
#